data_AF-A0A7C0VL23-F1
#
_entry.id   AF-A0A7C0VL23-F1
#
_cell.length_a   1.000
_cell.length_b   1.000
_cell.length_c   1.000
_cell.angle_alpha   90.00
_cell.angle_beta   90.00
_cell.angle_gamma   90.00
#
_symmetry.space_group_name_H-M   'P 1'
#
loop_
_entity.id
_entity.type
_entity.pdbx_description
1 polymer ?
#
loop_
_entity_poly.entity_id
_entity_poly.type
_entity_poly.pdbx_seq_one_letter_code
_entity_poly.pdbx_strand_id
1 'polypeptide(L)'
;MDEWRDYYFSNVRSKEHIIELGKKLYIKITEVISAEVEEITEQDCIDYILQLVIDRTFDGYMTEIKTIYGQLERKLGYKIEPAPDKWDRLYNIDFFIKIKGKYIGLQIKPVNQGIQLSQIFKEKGLQQKTHEKFETEFGGKVFYIFSSKENGKKVIMNPEVIEEIRTEIKRLKQ
;
A
#
# COMPACT_ATOMS: atom_id res chain seq x y z
N MET A 1 17.31 9.44 7.77
CA MET A 1 17.77 8.08 7.40
C MET A 1 18.08 7.28 8.64
N ASP A 2 18.78 7.86 9.61
CA ASP A 2 19.19 7.15 10.83
C ASP A 2 18.00 6.73 11.72
N GLU A 3 16.98 7.59 11.87
CA GLU A 3 15.75 7.22 12.60
C GLU A 3 15.01 6.01 11.99
N TRP A 4 15.03 5.85 10.66
CA TRP A 4 14.45 4.69 9.98
C TRP A 4 15.27 3.42 10.24
N ARG A 5 16.60 3.53 10.19
CA ARG A 5 17.51 2.41 10.47
C ARG A 5 17.30 1.89 11.88
N ASP A 6 17.21 2.79 12.85
CA ASP A 6 17.00 2.44 14.26
C ASP A 6 15.63 1.77 14.46
N TYR A 7 14.58 2.30 13.84
CA TYR A 7 13.26 1.66 13.86
C TYR A 7 13.29 0.27 13.23
N TYR A 8 13.88 0.14 12.04
CA TYR A 8 13.92 -1.10 11.28
C TYR A 8 14.64 -2.21 12.05
N PHE A 9 15.82 -1.91 12.61
CA PHE A 9 16.60 -2.89 13.36
C PHE A 9 15.91 -3.30 14.68
N SER A 10 15.15 -2.39 15.27
CA SER A 10 14.44 -2.66 16.52
C SER A 10 13.12 -3.41 16.33
N ASN A 11 12.48 -3.31 15.17
CA ASN A 11 11.10 -3.78 14.98
C ASN A 11 10.89 -4.76 13.81
N VAL A 12 11.80 -4.81 12.84
CA VAL A 12 11.61 -5.60 11.60
C VAL A 12 12.58 -6.78 11.53
N ARG A 13 13.89 -6.51 11.42
CA ARG A 13 14.94 -7.54 11.46
C ARG A 13 16.18 -6.97 12.12
N SER A 14 16.85 -7.77 12.95
CA SER A 14 18.05 -7.33 13.65
C SER A 14 19.22 -7.05 12.70
N LYS A 15 20.13 -6.18 13.14
CA LYS A 15 21.34 -5.84 12.40
C LYS A 15 22.24 -7.07 12.19
N GLU A 16 22.31 -7.95 13.20
CA GLU A 16 23.10 -9.17 13.19
C GLU A 16 22.63 -10.14 12.09
N HIS A 17 21.31 -10.25 11.91
CA HIS A 17 20.74 -11.09 10.86
C HIS A 17 21.14 -10.60 9.46
N ILE A 18 21.16 -9.28 9.24
CA ILE A 18 21.53 -8.70 7.96
C ILE A 18 23.04 -8.84 7.71
N ILE A 19 23.87 -8.70 8.75
CA ILE A 19 25.31 -9.00 8.69
C ILE A 19 25.52 -10.48 8.28
N GLU A 20 24.78 -11.42 8.85
CA GLU A 20 24.88 -12.84 8.51
C GLU A 20 24.56 -13.11 7.03
N LEU A 21 23.56 -12.40 6.47
CA LEU A 21 23.24 -12.47 5.04
C LEU A 21 24.38 -11.94 4.17
N GLY A 22 25.03 -10.84 4.57
CA GLY A 22 26.23 -10.31 3.92
C GLY A 22 27.38 -11.31 3.88
N LYS A 23 27.63 -11.99 5.00
CA LYS A 23 28.64 -13.06 5.09
C LYS A 23 28.33 -14.25 4.18
N LYS A 24 27.06 -14.68 4.14
CA LYS A 24 26.63 -15.77 3.25
C LYS A 24 26.77 -15.39 1.77
N LEU A 25 26.46 -14.13 1.43
CA LEU A 25 26.66 -13.61 0.08
C LEU A 25 28.14 -13.63 -0.30
N TYR A 26 29.02 -13.17 0.59
CA TYR A 26 30.46 -13.19 0.38
C TYR A 26 30.98 -14.59 0.07
N ILE A 27 30.66 -15.58 0.92
CA ILE A 27 31.04 -16.98 0.71
C ILE A 27 30.60 -17.45 -0.69
N LYS A 28 29.35 -17.19 -1.07
CA LYS A 28 28.80 -17.61 -2.36
C LYS A 28 29.48 -16.95 -3.56
N ILE A 29 29.86 -15.68 -3.44
CA ILE A 29 30.59 -14.96 -4.48
C ILE A 29 32.00 -15.53 -4.62
N THR A 30 32.71 -15.74 -3.51
CA THR A 30 34.07 -16.30 -3.51
C THR A 30 34.14 -17.76 -3.99
N GLU A 31 33.07 -18.54 -3.83
CA GLU A 31 32.98 -19.92 -4.32
C GLU A 31 32.79 -20.01 -5.85
N VAL A 32 32.22 -18.98 -6.49
CA VAL A 32 31.74 -19.05 -7.88
C VAL A 32 32.60 -18.24 -8.85
N ILE A 33 33.29 -17.18 -8.39
CA ILE A 33 33.98 -16.24 -9.28
C ILE A 33 35.48 -16.58 -9.34
N SER A 34 35.98 -16.92 -10.54
CA SER A 34 37.42 -17.11 -10.82
C SER A 34 38.19 -15.78 -10.68
N ALA A 35 39.52 -15.89 -10.51
CA ALA A 35 40.52 -14.86 -10.17
C ALA A 35 40.52 -13.48 -10.88
N GLU A 36 39.52 -13.13 -11.69
CA GLU A 36 39.39 -11.83 -12.36
C GLU A 36 38.64 -10.77 -11.52
N VAL A 37 38.18 -11.10 -10.30
CA VAL A 37 37.55 -10.15 -9.37
C VAL A 37 38.08 -10.36 -7.95
N GLU A 38 39.40 -10.29 -7.77
CA GLU A 38 40.10 -10.53 -6.48
C GLU A 38 39.88 -9.45 -5.39
N GLU A 39 39.08 -8.41 -5.64
CA GLU A 39 39.00 -7.25 -4.74
C GLU A 39 37.70 -7.14 -3.91
N ILE A 40 36.77 -8.09 -4.01
CA ILE A 40 35.54 -8.04 -3.18
C ILE A 40 35.86 -8.54 -1.77
N THR A 41 35.59 -7.70 -0.76
CA THR A 41 35.73 -8.07 0.64
C THR A 41 34.41 -8.53 1.26
N GLU A 42 34.49 -9.21 2.42
CA GLU A 42 33.31 -9.55 3.23
C GLU A 42 32.53 -8.29 3.63
N GLN A 43 33.25 -7.21 3.93
CA GLN A 43 32.64 -5.93 4.33
C GLN A 43 31.85 -5.31 3.19
N ASP A 44 32.35 -5.38 1.93
CA ASP A 44 31.61 -4.89 0.77
C ASP A 44 30.28 -5.63 0.58
N CYS A 45 30.27 -6.94 0.83
CA CYS A 45 29.06 -7.75 0.76
C CYS A 45 28.07 -7.42 1.89
N ILE A 46 28.58 -7.15 3.10
CA ILE A 46 27.77 -6.70 4.25
C ILE A 46 27.16 -5.32 3.97
N ASP A 47 27.98 -4.37 3.51
CA ASP A 47 27.55 -3.00 3.22
C ASP A 47 26.55 -2.97 2.07
N TYR A 48 26.78 -3.78 1.03
CA TYR A 48 25.83 -3.97 -0.06
C TYR A 48 24.48 -4.49 0.44
N ILE A 49 24.47 -5.53 1.29
CA ILE A 49 23.23 -6.10 1.81
C ILE A 49 22.53 -5.13 2.78
N LEU A 50 23.27 -4.40 3.62
CA LEU A 50 22.73 -3.34 4.48
C LEU A 50 22.08 -2.25 3.64
N GLN A 51 22.76 -1.75 2.61
CA GLN A 51 22.23 -0.73 1.72
C GLN A 51 21.00 -1.24 0.97
N LEU A 52 21.09 -2.43 0.36
CA LEU A 52 20.00 -3.04 -0.39
C LEU A 52 18.76 -3.24 0.47
N VAL A 53 18.90 -3.81 1.66
CA VAL A 53 17.76 -4.10 2.53
C VAL A 53 17.19 -2.82 3.13
N ILE A 54 18.02 -1.92 3.64
CA ILE A 54 17.53 -0.70 4.28
C ILE A 54 16.93 0.25 3.25
N ASP A 55 17.63 0.52 2.15
CA ASP A 55 17.22 1.52 1.18
C ASP A 55 16.06 0.99 0.33
N ARG A 56 16.09 -0.26 -0.17
CA ARG A 56 14.93 -0.80 -0.92
C ARG A 56 13.71 -1.00 -0.02
N THR A 57 13.88 -1.39 1.25
CA THR A 57 12.72 -1.52 2.14
C THR A 57 12.15 -0.15 2.50
N PHE A 58 13.01 0.86 2.69
CA PHE A 58 12.57 2.24 2.87
C PHE A 58 11.85 2.75 1.63
N ASP A 59 12.40 2.57 0.44
CA ASP A 59 11.80 3.01 -0.82
C ASP A 59 10.48 2.29 -1.08
N GLY A 60 10.39 0.99 -0.78
CA GLY A 60 9.16 0.20 -0.81
C GLY A 60 8.11 0.77 0.14
N TYR A 61 8.48 0.95 1.41
CA TYR A 61 7.60 1.52 2.45
C TYR A 61 7.15 2.95 2.11
N MET A 62 8.05 3.80 1.63
CA MET A 62 7.74 5.16 1.21
C MET A 62 6.87 5.19 -0.04
N THR A 63 7.05 4.23 -0.96
CA THR A 63 6.16 4.05 -2.12
C THR A 63 4.77 3.63 -1.66
N GLU A 64 4.68 2.71 -0.71
CA GLU A 64 3.45 2.22 -0.10
C GLU A 64 2.69 3.35 0.62
N ILE A 65 3.38 4.15 1.45
CA ILE A 65 2.79 5.35 2.08
C ILE A 65 2.31 6.37 1.04
N LYS A 66 3.04 6.55 -0.07
CA LYS A 66 2.68 7.50 -1.12
C LYS A 66 1.48 7.02 -1.94
N THR A 67 1.08 5.77 -1.83
CA THR A 67 -0.15 5.29 -2.48
C THR A 67 -1.40 5.83 -1.77
N ILE A 68 -2.54 5.71 -2.45
CA ILE A 68 -3.82 6.12 -1.87
C ILE A 68 -4.21 5.19 -0.71
N TYR A 69 -3.94 3.90 -0.81
CA TYR A 69 -4.28 2.96 0.26
C TYR A 69 -3.41 3.18 1.50
N GLY A 70 -2.09 3.38 1.37
CA GLY A 70 -1.23 3.67 2.53
C GLY A 70 -1.63 4.97 3.25
N GLN A 71 -2.11 5.98 2.50
CA GLN A 71 -2.70 7.19 3.10
C GLN A 71 -4.01 6.91 3.83
N LEU A 72 -4.89 6.11 3.24
CA LEU A 72 -6.17 5.74 3.85
C LEU A 72 -5.97 4.88 5.10
N GLU A 73 -5.09 3.87 5.08
CA GLU A 73 -4.78 3.03 6.24
C GLU A 73 -4.26 3.85 7.42
N ARG A 74 -3.29 4.73 7.18
CA ARG A 74 -2.74 5.64 8.20
C ARG A 74 -3.81 6.55 8.80
N LYS A 75 -4.68 7.12 7.96
CA LYS A 75 -5.73 8.04 8.42
C LYS A 75 -6.81 7.28 9.18
N LEU A 76 -7.28 6.15 8.67
CA LEU A 76 -8.41 5.41 9.23
C LEU A 76 -8.01 4.52 10.43
N GLY A 77 -6.76 4.05 10.49
CA GLY A 77 -6.28 3.11 11.49
C GLY A 77 -6.75 1.67 11.25
N TYR A 78 -7.07 1.32 10.00
CA TYR A 78 -7.50 -0.03 9.61
C TYR A 78 -6.69 -0.50 8.42
N LYS A 79 -6.47 -1.82 8.37
CA LYS A 79 -5.90 -2.48 7.20
C LYS A 79 -6.85 -2.37 6.01
N ILE A 80 -6.29 -2.08 4.84
CA ILE A 80 -6.98 -2.07 3.55
C ILE A 80 -6.43 -3.22 2.71
N GLU A 81 -7.33 -4.03 2.17
CA GLU A 81 -6.96 -5.22 1.40
C GLU A 81 -7.45 -5.08 -0.04
N PRO A 82 -6.69 -5.59 -1.04
CA PRO A 82 -7.15 -5.62 -2.42
C PRO A 82 -8.38 -6.52 -2.53
N ALA A 83 -9.38 -6.08 -3.28
CA ALA A 83 -10.57 -6.87 -3.50
C ALA A 83 -10.27 -8.10 -4.37
N PRO A 84 -10.95 -9.24 -4.15
CA PRO A 84 -10.88 -10.35 -5.08
C PRO A 84 -11.40 -9.94 -6.46
N ASP A 85 -10.87 -10.54 -7.54
CA ASP A 85 -11.30 -10.28 -8.93
C ASP A 85 -12.82 -10.29 -9.13
N LYS A 86 -13.52 -11.17 -8.40
CA LYS A 86 -14.98 -11.27 -8.48
C LYS A 86 -15.67 -9.99 -7.99
N TRP A 87 -15.13 -9.31 -6.98
CA TRP A 87 -15.70 -8.09 -6.44
C TRP A 87 -15.46 -6.89 -7.35
N ASP A 88 -14.28 -6.79 -7.96
CA ASP A 88 -14.00 -5.81 -9.00
C ASP A 88 -15.02 -5.92 -10.15
N ARG A 89 -15.18 -7.12 -10.72
CA ARG A 89 -16.08 -7.35 -11.86
C ARG A 89 -17.57 -7.16 -11.56
N LEU A 90 -18.02 -7.51 -10.35
CA LEU A 90 -19.44 -7.48 -10.00
C LEU A 90 -19.88 -6.19 -9.33
N TYR A 91 -18.97 -5.57 -8.56
CA TYR A 91 -19.30 -4.46 -7.69
C TYR A 91 -18.48 -3.20 -7.98
N ASN A 92 -17.44 -3.27 -8.82
CA ASN A 92 -16.50 -2.18 -9.05
C ASN A 92 -15.83 -1.74 -7.75
N ILE A 93 -15.19 -2.71 -7.08
CA ILE A 93 -14.47 -2.50 -5.82
C ILE A 93 -13.03 -2.87 -6.04
N ASP A 94 -12.14 -1.89 -5.94
CA ASP A 94 -10.70 -2.10 -6.01
C ASP A 94 -10.12 -2.65 -4.69
N PHE A 95 -10.61 -2.14 -3.56
CA PHE A 95 -10.13 -2.47 -2.21
C PHE A 95 -11.26 -2.58 -1.20
N PHE A 96 -11.00 -3.17 -0.03
CA PHE A 96 -11.98 -3.23 1.05
C PHE A 96 -11.37 -3.09 2.44
N ILE A 97 -12.23 -2.78 3.41
CA ILE A 97 -11.93 -2.77 4.85
C ILE A 97 -12.86 -3.78 5.54
N LYS A 98 -12.30 -4.67 6.36
CA LYS A 98 -13.07 -5.65 7.12
C LYS A 98 -13.42 -5.13 8.51
N ILE A 99 -14.72 -5.08 8.84
CA ILE A 99 -15.24 -4.63 10.14
C ILE A 99 -16.19 -5.69 10.71
N LYS A 100 -15.77 -6.42 11.74
CA LYS A 100 -16.59 -7.43 12.45
C LYS A 100 -17.39 -8.38 11.52
N GLY A 101 -16.75 -8.90 10.48
CA GLY A 101 -17.39 -9.82 9.51
C GLY A 101 -18.20 -9.15 8.40
N LYS A 102 -18.31 -7.81 8.41
CA LYS A 102 -18.84 -6.97 7.33
C LYS A 102 -17.69 -6.31 6.56
N TYR A 103 -18.00 -5.76 5.38
CA TYR A 103 -16.99 -5.19 4.49
C TYR A 103 -17.41 -3.83 3.96
N ILE A 104 -16.49 -2.86 4.03
CA ILE A 104 -16.61 -1.56 3.36
C ILE A 104 -15.85 -1.66 2.04
N GLY A 105 -16.49 -1.32 0.93
CA GLY A 105 -15.85 -1.27 -0.39
C GLY A 105 -15.22 0.09 -0.67
N LEU A 106 -14.10 0.09 -1.39
CA LEU A 106 -13.36 1.29 -1.79
C LEU A 106 -13.10 1.24 -3.29
N GLN A 107 -13.55 2.26 -4.01
CA GLN A 107 -13.28 2.42 -5.44
C GLN A 107 -12.43 3.66 -5.69
N ILE A 108 -11.24 3.46 -6.22
CA ILE A 108 -10.31 4.52 -6.58
C ILE A 108 -10.61 4.99 -8.00
N LYS A 109 -10.75 6.30 -8.18
CA LYS A 109 -10.89 6.91 -9.50
C LYS A 109 -9.82 7.97 -9.70
N PRO A 110 -8.95 7.85 -10.72
CA PRO A 110 -8.00 8.90 -11.03
C PRO A 110 -8.74 10.13 -11.58
N VAL A 111 -8.31 11.31 -11.15
CA VAL A 111 -8.84 12.60 -11.59
C VAL A 111 -7.69 13.52 -12.01
N ASN A 112 -7.84 14.19 -13.15
CA ASN A 112 -6.87 15.18 -13.64
C ASN A 112 -7.39 16.61 -13.42
N GLN A 113 -6.51 17.62 -13.41
CA GLN A 113 -6.93 19.02 -13.50
C GLN A 113 -7.69 19.22 -14.83
N GLY A 114 -9.02 19.28 -14.76
CA GLY A 114 -9.91 19.30 -15.93
C GLY A 114 -10.95 18.17 -16.02
N ILE A 115 -11.21 17.44 -14.92
CA ILE A 115 -12.26 16.40 -14.84
C ILE A 115 -13.53 16.83 -15.60
N GLN A 116 -13.97 16.03 -16.57
CA GLN A 116 -15.39 16.00 -16.95
C GLN A 116 -16.15 15.32 -15.81
N LEU A 117 -16.43 16.06 -14.73
CA LEU A 117 -17.21 15.58 -13.57
C LEU A 117 -18.48 14.85 -14.02
N SER A 118 -19.06 15.27 -15.15
CA SER A 118 -20.18 14.64 -15.82
C SER A 118 -20.00 13.15 -16.13
N GLN A 119 -18.80 12.68 -16.49
CA GLN A 119 -18.54 11.26 -16.74
C GLN A 119 -18.51 10.46 -15.44
N ILE A 120 -17.85 10.99 -14.40
CA ILE A 120 -17.80 10.35 -13.07
C ILE A 120 -19.21 10.26 -12.47
N PHE A 121 -20.03 11.31 -12.60
CA PHE A 121 -21.41 11.28 -12.11
C PHE A 121 -22.30 10.30 -12.89
N LYS A 122 -22.10 10.16 -14.22
CA LYS A 122 -22.79 9.14 -15.03
C LYS A 122 -22.40 7.73 -14.60
N GLU A 123 -21.10 7.46 -14.45
CA GLU A 123 -20.61 6.17 -13.94
C GLU A 123 -21.16 5.86 -12.55
N LYS A 124 -21.15 6.83 -11.64
CA LYS A 124 -21.71 6.69 -10.29
C LYS A 124 -23.18 6.28 -10.32
N GLY A 125 -23.98 6.87 -11.22
CA GLY A 125 -25.38 6.46 -11.40
C GLY A 125 -25.54 5.04 -11.93
N LEU A 126 -24.65 4.59 -12.82
CA LEU A 126 -24.67 3.22 -13.35
C LEU A 126 -24.21 2.18 -12.30
N GLN A 127 -23.22 2.54 -11.49
CA GLN A 127 -22.63 1.68 -10.45
C GLN A 127 -23.42 1.70 -9.14
N GLN A 128 -24.38 2.61 -8.98
CA GLN A 128 -25.21 2.68 -7.77
C GLN A 128 -25.88 1.34 -7.46
N LYS A 129 -26.47 0.68 -8.47
CA LYS A 129 -27.13 -0.62 -8.28
C LYS A 129 -26.17 -1.71 -7.83
N THR A 130 -24.92 -1.69 -8.32
CA THR A 130 -23.92 -2.68 -7.92
C THR A 130 -23.42 -2.41 -6.51
N HIS A 131 -23.31 -1.14 -6.10
CA HIS A 131 -22.94 -0.77 -4.73
C HIS A 131 -24.04 -1.08 -3.72
N GLU A 132 -25.31 -0.85 -4.06
CA GLU A 132 -26.47 -1.25 -3.23
C GLU A 132 -26.50 -2.77 -3.04
N LYS A 133 -26.21 -3.52 -4.10
CA LYS A 133 -26.07 -4.98 -4.03
C LYS A 133 -24.92 -5.41 -3.12
N PHE A 134 -23.76 -4.75 -3.23
CA PHE A 134 -22.63 -5.01 -2.32
C PHE A 134 -23.00 -4.72 -0.87
N GLU A 135 -23.64 -3.59 -0.58
CA GLU A 135 -24.07 -3.23 0.78
C GLU A 135 -25.07 -4.26 1.33
N THR A 136 -25.98 -4.76 0.49
CA THR A 136 -26.95 -5.79 0.88
C THR A 136 -26.26 -7.12 1.22
N GLU A 137 -25.26 -7.53 0.43
CA GLU A 137 -24.56 -8.81 0.58
C GLU A 137 -23.48 -8.80 1.68
N PHE A 138 -22.77 -7.69 1.84
CA PHE A 138 -21.57 -7.58 2.69
C PHE A 138 -21.71 -6.59 3.85
N GLY A 139 -22.84 -5.88 3.91
CA GLY A 139 -23.29 -5.08 5.05
C GLY A 139 -22.74 -3.66 5.12
N GLY A 140 -21.66 -3.34 4.41
CA GLY A 140 -21.03 -2.02 4.41
C GLY A 140 -21.12 -1.30 3.06
N LYS A 141 -21.06 0.03 3.13
CA LYS A 141 -21.12 0.91 1.96
C LYS A 141 -19.87 0.84 1.08
N VAL A 142 -20.02 1.32 -0.16
CA VAL A 142 -18.90 1.53 -1.09
C VAL A 142 -18.62 3.01 -1.24
N PHE A 143 -17.35 3.40 -1.10
CA PHE A 143 -16.90 4.80 -1.18
C PHE A 143 -16.00 5.04 -2.39
N TYR A 144 -16.22 6.16 -3.08
CA TYR A 144 -15.33 6.62 -4.15
C TYR A 144 -14.20 7.46 -3.57
N ILE A 145 -12.96 7.16 -3.95
CA ILE A 145 -11.78 7.93 -3.59
C ILE A 145 -11.19 8.50 -4.86
N PHE A 146 -11.27 9.81 -4.99
CA PHE A 146 -10.68 10.54 -6.10
C PHE A 146 -9.20 10.74 -5.83
N SER A 147 -8.37 10.37 -6.80
CA SER A 147 -6.91 10.48 -6.68
C SER A 147 -6.31 11.28 -7.82
N SER A 148 -5.43 12.23 -7.52
CA SER A 148 -4.63 12.95 -8.51
C SER A 148 -3.14 12.67 -8.28
N LYS A 149 -2.31 12.90 -9.29
CA LYS A 149 -0.85 12.88 -9.16
C LYS A 149 -0.33 14.32 -9.08
N GLU A 150 0.16 14.71 -7.90
CA GLU A 150 0.77 16.01 -7.66
C GLU A 150 2.25 15.82 -7.29
N ASN A 151 3.16 16.48 -8.01
CA ASN A 151 4.61 16.42 -7.77
C ASN A 151 5.16 14.99 -7.60
N GLY A 152 4.67 14.06 -8.44
CA GLY A 152 5.09 12.66 -8.39
C GLY A 152 4.41 11.80 -7.32
N LYS A 153 3.54 12.36 -6.47
CA LYS A 153 2.83 11.65 -5.38
C LYS A 153 1.34 11.55 -5.69
N LYS A 154 0.70 10.45 -5.26
CA LYS A 154 -0.77 10.38 -5.32
C LYS A 154 -1.38 11.12 -4.14
N VAL A 155 -2.44 11.89 -4.39
CA VAL A 155 -3.14 12.70 -3.39
C VAL A 155 -4.64 12.40 -3.47
N ILE A 156 -5.30 12.31 -2.31
CA ILE A 156 -6.76 12.16 -2.21
C ILE A 156 -7.41 13.54 -2.43
N MET A 157 -8.30 13.62 -3.41
CA MET A 157 -8.91 14.88 -3.87
C MET A 157 -10.29 15.16 -3.24
N ASN A 158 -10.89 14.16 -2.60
CA ASN A 158 -12.15 14.28 -1.85
C ASN A 158 -11.92 13.90 -0.38
N PRO A 159 -11.17 14.71 0.39
CA PRO A 159 -10.77 14.37 1.75
C PRO A 159 -11.93 14.10 2.71
N GLU A 160 -13.13 14.64 2.44
CA GLU A 160 -14.36 14.39 3.19
C GLU A 160 -14.73 12.90 3.27
N VAL A 161 -14.35 12.10 2.26
CA VAL A 161 -14.64 10.66 2.20
C VAL A 161 -14.04 9.91 3.39
N ILE A 162 -12.94 10.42 3.96
CA ILE A 162 -12.28 9.79 5.12
C ILE A 162 -13.23 9.80 6.32
N GLU A 163 -13.93 10.91 6.55
CA GLU A 163 -14.87 11.02 7.67
C GLU A 163 -16.17 10.25 7.42
N GLU A 164 -16.60 10.16 6.16
CA GLU A 164 -17.71 9.28 5.78
C GLU A 164 -17.39 7.80 6.06
N ILE A 165 -16.19 7.35 5.68
CA ILE A 165 -15.71 5.99 5.97
C ILE A 165 -15.60 5.76 7.48
N ARG A 166 -15.09 6.73 8.26
CA ARG A 166 -15.06 6.61 9.73
C ARG A 166 -16.46 6.44 10.33
N THR A 167 -17.42 7.21 9.82
CA THR A 167 -18.81 7.13 10.27
C THR A 167 -19.39 5.75 9.99
N GLU A 168 -19.11 5.21 8.81
CA GLU A 168 -19.52 3.86 8.43
C GLU A 168 -18.84 2.78 9.30
N ILE A 169 -17.55 2.91 9.57
CA ILE A 169 -16.83 2.01 10.50
C ILE A 169 -17.50 2.02 11.88
N LYS A 170 -17.89 3.20 12.39
CA LYS A 170 -18.61 3.31 13.68
C LYS A 170 -19.97 2.61 13.61
N ARG A 171 -20.73 2.77 12.51
CA ARG A 171 -22.02 2.08 12.29
C ARG A 171 -21.86 0.56 12.28
N LEU A 172 -20.85 0.05 11.59
CA LEU A 172 -20.61 -1.39 11.45
C LEU A 172 -20.05 -2.06 12.71
N LYS A 173 -19.49 -1.27 13.64
CA LYS A 173 -19.00 -1.75 14.93
C LYS A 173 -20.09 -1.94 15.99
N GLN A 174 -21.22 -1.26 15.85
CA GLN A 174 -22.40 -1.43 16.69
C GLN A 174 -22.99 -2.82 16.43
#